data_AF-A0A5J4Y9W4-F1
#
_entry.id   AF-A0A5J4Y9W4-F1
#
_cell.length_a   1.000
_cell.length_b   1.000
_cell.length_c   1.000
_cell.angle_alpha   90.00
_cell.angle_beta   90.00
_cell.angle_gamma   90.00
#
_symmetry.space_group_name_H-M   'P 1'
#
loop_
_entity.id
_entity.type
_entity.pdbx_description
1 polymer ?
#
loop_
_entity_poly.entity_id
_entity_poly.type
_entity_poly.pdbx_seq_one_letter_code
_entity_poly.pdbx_strand_id
1 'polypeptide(L)'
;MGDAERNSTVQQYAPSLLPVYSKLKPTERNDFWSYLMLYLFGGWYIDHDVHCYKPFDEWTAKFNGTANAVVGVEVVIPEGNRNAIGFCCPVQYVHWVMGSAPGHILYAHVVDLMLDLQATAAADPNSTPGKQIDNPVMTTGPGMLTKAVEHFLALYDAYSLDIAIEDPQMVADLLVLPRTAVSVGGYGTANADANQIYVKHMFAGTWKHGASGSW
;
A
#
# COMPACT_ATOMS: atom_id res chain seq x y z
N MET A 1 -16.44 8.91 0.38
CA MET A 1 -17.14 7.78 1.02
C MET A 1 -17.08 7.97 2.52
N GLY A 2 -18.21 7.93 3.23
CA GLY A 2 -18.24 8.11 4.69
C GLY A 2 -18.10 6.78 5.45
N ASP A 3 -17.81 6.85 6.75
CA ASP A 3 -17.64 5.67 7.62
C ASP A 3 -18.85 4.71 7.61
N ALA A 4 -20.07 5.25 7.56
CA ALA A 4 -21.30 4.45 7.53
C ALA A 4 -21.40 3.59 6.26
N GLU A 5 -20.99 4.16 5.13
CA GLU A 5 -21.00 3.50 3.82
C GLU A 5 -19.93 2.41 3.74
N ARG A 6 -18.77 2.64 4.37
CA ARG A 6 -17.72 1.62 4.49
C ARG A 6 -18.18 0.46 5.36
N ASN A 7 -18.78 0.74 6.51
CA ASN A 7 -19.34 -0.30 7.39
C ASN A 7 -20.43 -1.12 6.68
N SER A 8 -21.34 -0.47 5.93
CA SER A 8 -22.37 -1.20 5.19
C SER A 8 -21.78 -2.08 4.10
N THR A 9 -20.73 -1.60 3.42
CA THR A 9 -20.00 -2.39 2.42
C THR A 9 -19.35 -3.62 3.06
N VAL A 10 -18.65 -3.45 4.18
CA VAL A 10 -18.04 -4.59 4.91
C VAL A 10 -19.13 -5.55 5.39
N GLN A 11 -20.23 -5.04 5.96
CA GLN A 11 -21.36 -5.86 6.39
C GLN A 11 -21.98 -6.68 5.24
N GLN A 12 -22.05 -6.10 4.03
CA GLN A 12 -22.66 -6.74 2.87
C GLN A 12 -21.75 -7.82 2.25
N TYR A 13 -20.46 -7.51 2.06
CA TYR A 13 -19.56 -8.36 1.27
C TYR A 13 -18.59 -9.19 2.11
N ALA A 14 -18.29 -8.78 3.34
CA ALA A 14 -17.40 -9.49 4.26
C ALA A 14 -17.92 -9.43 5.71
N PRO A 15 -19.16 -9.90 5.99
CA PRO A 15 -19.80 -9.75 7.30
C PRO A 15 -18.98 -10.33 8.46
N SER A 16 -18.22 -11.40 8.21
CA SER A 16 -17.34 -12.01 9.21
C SER A 16 -16.19 -11.09 9.65
N LEU A 17 -15.79 -10.13 8.82
CA LEU A 17 -14.70 -9.19 9.12
C LEU A 17 -15.19 -7.94 9.87
N LEU A 18 -16.51 -7.66 9.87
CA LEU A 18 -17.07 -6.46 10.49
C LEU A 18 -16.72 -6.31 11.99
N PRO A 19 -16.72 -7.36 12.83
CA PRO A 19 -16.37 -7.24 14.24
C PRO A 19 -14.92 -6.81 14.47
N VAL A 20 -14.01 -7.17 13.56
CA VAL A 20 -12.61 -6.73 13.61
C VAL A 20 -12.49 -5.32 13.04
N TYR A 21 -13.06 -5.08 11.86
CA TYR A 21 -13.05 -3.78 11.20
C TYR A 21 -13.58 -2.64 12.08
N SER A 22 -14.68 -2.89 12.79
CA SER A 22 -15.34 -1.87 13.63
C SER A 22 -14.52 -1.44 14.85
N LYS A 23 -13.50 -2.22 15.24
CA LYS A 23 -12.61 -1.91 16.37
C LYS A 23 -11.40 -1.07 15.96
N LEU A 24 -11.12 -0.95 14.66
CA LEU A 24 -9.97 -0.23 14.14
C LEU A 24 -10.16 1.29 14.25
N LYS A 25 -9.04 2.02 14.42
CA LYS A 25 -9.03 3.49 14.41
C LYS A 25 -9.40 4.00 13.01
N PRO A 26 -9.83 5.27 12.84
CA PRO A 26 -10.28 5.78 11.53
C PRO A 26 -9.27 5.61 10.39
N THR A 27 -7.97 5.84 10.65
CA THR A 27 -6.89 5.66 9.66
C THR A 27 -6.71 4.19 9.30
N GLU A 28 -6.65 3.32 10.31
CA GLU A 28 -6.52 1.87 10.13
C GLU A 28 -7.74 1.27 9.39
N ARG A 29 -8.93 1.83 9.60
CA ARG A 29 -10.14 1.49 8.85
C ARG A 29 -10.05 1.90 7.39
N ASN A 30 -9.34 2.96 7.06
CA ASN A 30 -9.11 3.34 5.67
C ASN A 30 -8.21 2.33 4.97
N ASP A 31 -7.09 1.98 5.62
CA ASP A 31 -6.11 1.04 5.11
C ASP A 31 -6.72 -0.36 4.96
N PHE A 32 -7.36 -0.90 6.00
CA PHE A 32 -8.04 -2.19 5.93
C PHE A 32 -9.08 -2.23 4.79
N TRP A 33 -9.85 -1.14 4.65
CA TRP A 33 -10.89 -1.07 3.63
C TRP A 33 -10.30 -1.04 2.22
N SER A 34 -9.20 -0.32 1.98
CA SER A 34 -8.57 -0.26 0.66
C SER A 34 -8.10 -1.63 0.18
N TYR A 35 -7.42 -2.40 1.02
CA TYR A 35 -7.00 -3.76 0.68
C TYR A 35 -8.18 -4.71 0.49
N LEU A 36 -9.19 -4.63 1.35
CA LEU A 36 -10.39 -5.45 1.23
C LEU A 36 -11.13 -5.17 -0.09
N MET A 37 -11.24 -3.90 -0.50
CA MET A 37 -11.89 -3.56 -1.77
C MET A 37 -11.10 -4.04 -2.97
N LEU A 38 -9.77 -3.89 -2.95
CA LEU A 38 -8.91 -4.44 -4.01
C LEU A 38 -9.05 -5.96 -4.10
N TYR A 39 -9.11 -6.64 -2.96
CA TYR A 39 -9.34 -8.08 -2.94
C TYR A 39 -10.74 -8.45 -3.48
N LEU A 40 -11.80 -7.78 -3.06
CA LEU A 40 -13.17 -8.14 -3.44
C LEU A 40 -13.53 -7.75 -4.87
N PHE A 41 -13.07 -6.59 -5.33
CA PHE A 41 -13.55 -5.95 -6.56
C PHE A 41 -12.45 -5.64 -7.57
N GLY A 42 -11.17 -5.76 -7.18
CA GLY A 42 -10.05 -5.34 -8.00
C GLY A 42 -10.10 -3.84 -8.32
N GLY A 43 -9.50 -3.48 -9.45
CA GLY A 43 -9.35 -2.10 -9.89
C GLY A 43 -8.14 -1.42 -9.25
N TRP A 44 -8.26 -0.10 -9.09
CA TRP A 44 -7.22 0.74 -8.53
C TRP A 44 -7.71 1.44 -7.27
N TYR A 45 -6.90 1.41 -6.23
CA TYR A 45 -7.02 2.29 -5.09
C TYR A 45 -6.05 3.46 -5.27
N ILE A 46 -6.52 4.67 -4.99
CA ILE A 46 -5.70 5.88 -4.96
C ILE A 46 -6.19 6.80 -3.84
N ASP A 47 -5.27 7.38 -3.08
CA ASP A 47 -5.57 8.44 -2.13
C ASP A 47 -6.02 9.73 -2.83
N HIS A 48 -6.85 10.51 -2.15
CA HIS A 48 -7.43 11.73 -2.69
C HIS A 48 -6.41 12.84 -3.03
N ASP A 49 -5.22 12.83 -2.44
CA ASP A 49 -4.15 13.81 -2.63
C ASP A 49 -3.04 13.30 -3.55
N VAL A 50 -3.43 12.51 -4.54
CA VAL A 50 -2.54 11.97 -5.57
C VAL A 50 -2.85 12.58 -6.92
N HIS A 51 -1.80 12.97 -7.65
CA HIS A 51 -1.91 13.42 -9.03
C HIS A 51 -1.44 12.31 -9.98
N CYS A 52 -2.32 11.91 -10.89
CA CYS A 52 -2.04 10.89 -11.90
C CYS A 52 -1.59 11.57 -13.19
N TYR A 53 -0.36 11.31 -13.63
CA TYR A 53 0.23 11.88 -14.84
C TYR A 53 0.01 10.99 -16.07
N LYS A 54 -0.20 9.69 -15.88
CA LYS A 54 -0.40 8.72 -16.96
C LYS A 54 -1.63 7.86 -16.71
N PRO A 55 -2.41 7.53 -17.76
CA PRO A 55 -3.51 6.58 -17.63
C PRO A 55 -3.00 5.20 -17.17
N PHE A 56 -3.81 4.48 -16.40
CA PHE A 56 -3.41 3.22 -15.78
C PHE A 56 -3.03 2.11 -16.78
N ASP A 57 -3.61 2.13 -17.99
CA ASP A 57 -3.28 1.17 -19.04
C ASP A 57 -1.80 1.28 -19.46
N GLU A 58 -1.20 2.47 -19.35
CA GLU A 58 0.23 2.66 -19.63
C GLU A 58 1.15 2.05 -18.57
N TRP A 59 0.66 1.85 -17.34
CA TRP A 59 1.49 1.38 -16.23
C TRP A 59 1.87 -0.10 -16.41
N THR A 60 1.00 -0.86 -17.08
CA THR A 60 1.18 -2.30 -17.34
C THR A 60 1.52 -2.59 -18.81
N ALA A 61 1.57 -1.57 -19.68
CA ALA A 61 1.74 -1.71 -21.12
C ALA A 61 3.01 -2.49 -21.53
N LYS A 62 4.12 -2.30 -20.82
CA LYS A 62 5.38 -3.05 -21.04
C LYS A 62 5.19 -4.57 -20.91
N PHE A 63 4.17 -4.99 -20.18
CA PHE A 63 3.84 -6.40 -19.91
C PHE A 63 2.50 -6.79 -20.55
N ASN A 64 2.07 -6.12 -21.61
CA ASN A 64 0.83 -6.42 -22.34
C ASN A 64 -0.42 -6.50 -21.44
N GLY A 65 -0.44 -5.77 -20.31
CA GLY A 65 -1.56 -5.80 -19.37
C GLY A 65 -1.72 -7.11 -18.59
N THR A 66 -0.71 -7.98 -18.52
CA THR A 66 -0.82 -9.28 -17.84
C THR A 66 -0.64 -9.22 -16.32
N ALA A 67 -0.41 -8.04 -15.75
CA ALA A 67 -0.27 -7.88 -14.30
C ALA A 67 -1.63 -7.99 -13.61
N ASN A 68 -1.75 -8.90 -12.64
CA ASN A 68 -2.95 -9.05 -11.81
C ASN A 68 -2.83 -8.32 -10.46
N ALA A 69 -1.66 -7.85 -10.10
CA ALA A 69 -1.46 -6.88 -9.03
C ALA A 69 -0.36 -5.90 -9.40
N VAL A 70 -0.49 -4.66 -8.91
CA VAL A 70 0.48 -3.61 -9.13
C VAL A 70 0.77 -2.90 -7.82
N VAL A 71 2.04 -2.90 -7.43
CA VAL A 71 2.58 -2.13 -6.30
C VAL A 71 3.72 -1.25 -6.79
N GLY A 72 4.09 -0.24 -6.01
CA GLY A 72 5.24 0.62 -6.31
C GLY A 72 6.21 0.69 -5.15
N VAL A 73 7.50 0.82 -5.45
CA VAL A 73 8.53 1.03 -4.43
C VAL A 73 8.42 2.45 -3.88
N GLU A 74 8.27 2.60 -2.57
CA GLU A 74 8.25 3.91 -1.91
C GLU A 74 9.67 4.37 -1.57
N VAL A 75 10.44 3.48 -0.94
CA VAL A 75 11.80 3.73 -0.51
C VAL A 75 12.58 2.43 -0.36
N VAL A 76 13.86 2.47 -0.74
CA VAL A 76 14.84 1.44 -0.39
C VAL A 76 15.60 1.93 0.84
N ILE A 77 15.56 1.17 1.93
CA ILE A 77 16.07 1.55 3.24
C ILE A 77 17.49 0.95 3.41
N PRO A 78 18.53 1.80 3.55
CA PRO A 78 19.89 1.33 3.82
C PRO A 78 19.96 0.46 5.08
N GLU A 79 20.80 -0.59 5.04
CA GLU A 79 20.88 -1.62 6.08
C GLU A 79 21.07 -1.04 7.50
N GLY A 80 21.96 -0.05 7.66
CA GLY A 80 22.25 0.58 8.96
C GLY A 80 21.09 1.38 9.57
N ASN A 81 20.06 1.71 8.78
CA ASN A 81 18.97 2.58 9.24
C ASN A 81 17.70 1.80 9.62
N ARG A 82 17.54 0.55 9.16
CA ARG A 82 16.28 -0.22 9.28
C ARG A 82 15.80 -0.38 10.73
N ASN A 83 16.71 -0.78 11.61
CA ASN A 83 16.42 -1.00 13.03
C ASN A 83 16.06 0.31 13.76
N ALA A 84 16.64 1.44 13.34
CA ALA A 84 16.42 2.73 13.98
C ALA A 84 15.03 3.33 13.68
N ILE A 85 14.40 2.94 12.57
CA ILE A 85 13.08 3.42 12.14
C ILE A 85 11.98 2.37 12.27
N GLY A 86 12.28 1.21 12.86
CA GLY A 86 11.29 0.14 13.11
C GLY A 86 10.79 -0.56 11.84
N PHE A 87 11.55 -0.49 10.74
CA PHE A 87 11.20 -1.14 9.49
C PHE A 87 11.73 -2.57 9.44
N CYS A 88 10.86 -3.51 9.05
CA CYS A 88 11.20 -4.93 9.00
C CYS A 88 11.90 -5.36 7.71
N CYS A 89 11.90 -4.53 6.66
CA CYS A 89 12.27 -4.93 5.30
C CYS A 89 13.23 -3.92 4.64
N PRO A 90 14.07 -4.37 3.68
CA PRO A 90 14.96 -3.50 2.89
C PRO A 90 14.21 -2.51 1.99
N VAL A 91 13.00 -2.84 1.58
CA VAL A 91 12.18 -2.06 0.65
C VAL A 91 10.83 -1.82 1.31
N GLN A 92 10.30 -0.61 1.20
CA GLN A 92 8.90 -0.31 1.51
C GLN A 92 8.14 -0.07 0.21
N TYR A 93 6.88 -0.50 0.18
CA TYR A 93 5.97 -0.29 -0.94
C TYR A 93 4.90 0.76 -0.60
N VAL A 94 4.47 1.52 -1.61
CA VAL A 94 3.43 2.54 -1.49
C VAL A 94 2.07 1.88 -1.21
N HIS A 95 1.31 2.45 -0.27
CA HIS A 95 -0.04 2.01 0.08
C HIS A 95 -1.13 3.03 -0.28
N TRP A 96 -0.73 4.18 -0.84
CA TRP A 96 -1.61 5.26 -1.30
C TRP A 96 -1.97 5.16 -2.79
N VAL A 97 -1.34 4.24 -3.53
CA VAL A 97 -1.74 3.84 -4.89
C VAL A 97 -1.41 2.38 -5.14
N MET A 98 -2.40 1.61 -5.58
CA MET A 98 -2.33 0.16 -5.65
C MET A 98 -3.30 -0.37 -6.71
N GLY A 99 -2.94 -1.43 -7.42
CA GLY A 99 -3.78 -2.05 -8.44
C GLY A 99 -3.95 -3.54 -8.21
N SER A 100 -5.13 -4.09 -8.54
CA SER A 100 -5.37 -5.53 -8.48
C SER A 100 -6.48 -6.02 -9.39
N ALA A 101 -6.39 -7.26 -9.84
CA ALA A 101 -7.53 -8.07 -10.23
C ALA A 101 -8.28 -8.57 -8.98
N PRO A 102 -9.62 -8.74 -9.03
CA PRO A 102 -10.37 -9.31 -7.92
C PRO A 102 -9.82 -10.69 -7.53
N GLY A 103 -9.69 -10.95 -6.23
CA GLY A 103 -9.27 -12.24 -5.69
C GLY A 103 -7.77 -12.48 -5.64
N HIS A 104 -6.93 -11.49 -5.99
CA HIS A 104 -5.48 -11.67 -6.00
C HIS A 104 -4.92 -12.00 -4.60
N ILE A 105 -4.03 -13.01 -4.55
CA ILE A 105 -3.54 -13.58 -3.29
C ILE A 105 -2.77 -12.57 -2.42
N LEU A 106 -2.14 -11.56 -3.03
CA LEU A 106 -1.44 -10.50 -2.29
C LEU A 106 -2.37 -9.79 -1.30
N TYR A 107 -3.53 -9.30 -1.77
CA TYR A 107 -4.43 -8.52 -0.92
C TYR A 107 -5.25 -9.37 0.03
N ALA A 108 -5.55 -10.63 -0.34
CA ALA A 108 -6.05 -11.63 0.61
C ALA A 108 -5.10 -11.78 1.79
N HIS A 109 -3.81 -11.96 1.48
CA HIS A 109 -2.76 -12.15 2.47
C HIS A 109 -2.52 -10.91 3.34
N VAL A 110 -2.64 -9.69 2.79
CA VAL A 110 -2.62 -8.45 3.60
C VAL A 110 -3.73 -8.47 4.65
N VAL A 111 -4.96 -8.83 4.27
CA VAL A 111 -6.09 -8.92 5.20
C VAL A 111 -5.85 -10.00 6.24
N ASP A 112 -5.38 -11.18 5.84
CA ASP A 112 -5.06 -12.28 6.77
C ASP A 112 -3.99 -11.88 7.80
N LEU A 113 -2.91 -11.21 7.37
CA LEU A 113 -1.88 -10.71 8.29
C LEU A 113 -2.44 -9.71 9.32
N MET A 114 -3.40 -8.86 8.92
CA MET A 114 -4.07 -7.95 9.85
C MET A 114 -4.94 -8.72 10.84
N LEU A 115 -5.66 -9.75 10.40
CA LEU A 115 -6.48 -10.59 11.27
C LEU A 115 -5.63 -11.36 12.28
N ASP A 116 -4.52 -11.95 11.84
CA ASP A 116 -3.56 -12.65 12.68
C ASP A 116 -2.93 -11.73 13.73
N LEU A 117 -2.63 -10.49 13.35
CA LEU A 117 -2.13 -9.48 14.27
C LEU A 117 -3.16 -9.16 15.37
N GLN A 118 -4.43 -8.99 15.01
CA GLN A 118 -5.50 -8.72 15.96
C GLN A 118 -5.78 -9.94 16.86
N ALA A 119 -5.74 -11.15 16.31
CA ALA A 119 -5.90 -12.40 17.07
C ALA A 119 -4.77 -12.59 18.08
N THR A 120 -3.52 -12.36 17.65
CA THR A 120 -2.33 -12.42 18.50
C THR A 120 -2.41 -11.40 19.62
N ALA A 121 -2.79 -10.15 19.31
CA ALA A 121 -2.98 -9.11 20.31
C ALA A 121 -4.08 -9.47 21.31
N ALA A 122 -5.18 -10.08 20.88
CA ALA A 122 -6.27 -10.51 21.76
C ALA A 122 -5.90 -11.69 22.67
N ALA A 123 -4.94 -12.54 22.26
CA ALA A 123 -4.49 -13.70 23.00
C ALA A 123 -3.40 -13.38 24.04
N ASP A 124 -2.72 -12.24 23.95
CA ASP A 124 -1.67 -11.85 24.89
C ASP A 124 -2.28 -11.37 26.22
N PRO A 125 -2.08 -12.07 27.35
CA PRO A 125 -2.62 -11.69 28.66
C PRO A 125 -2.00 -10.40 29.23
N ASN A 126 -0.87 -9.95 28.69
CA ASN A 126 -0.25 -8.66 29.02
C ASN A 126 -0.68 -7.54 28.06
N SER A 127 -1.44 -7.87 27.01
CA SER A 127 -2.05 -6.85 26.16
C SER A 127 -3.08 -6.08 26.99
N THR A 128 -2.92 -4.77 27.00
CA THR A 128 -3.95 -3.89 27.58
C THR A 128 -4.95 -3.60 26.47
N PRO A 129 -6.27 -3.65 26.70
CA PRO A 129 -7.25 -3.17 25.72
C PRO A 129 -6.88 -1.73 25.30
N GLY A 130 -6.51 -1.54 24.02
CA GLY A 130 -6.03 -0.25 23.50
C GLY A 130 -4.50 -0.08 23.39
N LYS A 131 -3.70 -1.00 23.93
CA LYS A 131 -2.25 -1.11 23.71
C LYS A 131 -1.97 -2.03 22.52
N GLN A 132 -2.59 -1.73 21.38
CA GLN A 132 -2.12 -2.24 20.09
C GLN A 132 -0.66 -1.79 19.91
N ILE A 133 0.09 -2.43 19.02
CA ILE A 133 1.28 -1.80 18.45
C ILE A 133 0.80 -0.47 17.86
N ASP A 134 0.99 0.64 18.57
CA ASP A 134 0.38 1.93 18.24
C ASP A 134 1.17 2.62 17.12
N ASN A 135 1.28 1.90 16.01
CA ASN A 135 1.93 2.38 14.82
C ASN A 135 1.12 1.88 13.62
N PRO A 136 0.08 2.62 13.20
CA PRO A 136 -0.72 2.31 12.02
C PRO A 136 0.14 1.99 10.80
N VAL A 137 1.32 2.61 10.67
CA VAL A 137 2.28 2.34 9.60
C VAL A 137 2.62 0.85 9.50
N MET A 138 2.78 0.18 10.65
CA MET A 138 3.19 -1.23 10.72
C MET A 138 2.01 -2.19 10.88
N THR A 139 0.88 -1.73 11.42
CA THR A 139 -0.28 -2.59 11.68
C THR A 139 -1.26 -2.67 10.52
N THR A 140 -1.41 -1.58 9.76
CA THR A 140 -2.39 -1.51 8.66
C THR A 140 -1.86 -0.79 7.42
N GLY A 141 -0.97 0.18 7.57
CA GLY A 141 -0.38 0.96 6.48
C GLY A 141 0.74 0.25 5.70
N PRO A 142 1.76 0.98 5.24
CA PRO A 142 2.72 0.49 4.24
C PRO A 142 3.61 -0.64 4.76
N GLY A 143 3.88 -0.72 6.06
CA GLY A 143 4.61 -1.82 6.67
C GLY A 143 3.85 -3.15 6.56
N MET A 144 2.52 -3.13 6.69
CA MET A 144 1.70 -4.34 6.56
C MET A 144 1.65 -4.82 5.11
N LEU A 145 1.43 -3.90 4.15
CA LEU A 145 1.53 -4.21 2.72
C LEU A 145 2.91 -4.75 2.36
N THR A 146 3.96 -4.09 2.84
CA THR A 146 5.35 -4.49 2.59
C THR A 146 5.62 -5.92 3.05
N LYS A 147 5.16 -6.28 4.26
CA LYS A 147 5.27 -7.66 4.76
C LYS A 147 4.57 -8.66 3.84
N ALA A 148 3.38 -8.33 3.35
CA ALA A 148 2.67 -9.20 2.41
C ALA A 148 3.40 -9.33 1.06
N VAL A 149 3.97 -8.25 0.54
CA VAL A 149 4.77 -8.28 -0.70
C VAL A 149 6.01 -9.14 -0.51
N GLU A 150 6.74 -9.00 0.60
CA GLU A 150 7.92 -9.83 0.88
C GLU A 150 7.56 -11.32 1.00
N HIS A 151 6.43 -11.65 1.63
CA HIS A 151 5.93 -13.03 1.66
C HIS A 151 5.60 -13.53 0.24
N PHE A 152 4.96 -12.70 -0.60
CA PHE A 152 4.65 -13.05 -1.98
C PHE A 152 5.93 -13.30 -2.80
N LEU A 153 6.91 -12.40 -2.71
CA LEU A 153 8.19 -12.55 -3.41
C LEU A 153 8.92 -13.83 -3.01
N ALA A 154 8.89 -14.18 -1.71
CA ALA A 154 9.47 -15.41 -1.20
C ALA A 154 8.81 -16.69 -1.76
N LEU A 155 7.53 -16.66 -2.15
CA LEU A 155 6.88 -17.80 -2.82
C LEU A 155 7.47 -18.11 -4.20
N TYR A 156 8.17 -17.13 -4.80
CA TYR A 156 8.74 -17.20 -6.15
C TYR A 156 10.27 -17.05 -6.14
N ASP A 157 10.93 -17.28 -5.00
CA ASP A 157 12.38 -17.15 -4.84
C ASP A 157 12.94 -15.79 -5.30
N ALA A 158 12.15 -14.71 -5.17
CA ALA A 158 12.54 -13.36 -5.54
C ALA A 158 12.95 -12.54 -4.29
N TYR A 159 13.96 -11.69 -4.44
CA TYR A 159 14.45 -10.81 -3.38
C TYR A 159 14.11 -9.36 -3.69
N SER A 160 13.52 -8.63 -2.74
CA SER A 160 13.03 -7.27 -2.97
C SER A 160 14.09 -6.28 -3.41
N LEU A 161 15.35 -6.43 -2.99
CA LEU A 161 16.46 -5.59 -3.45
C LEU A 161 16.83 -5.79 -4.92
N ASP A 162 16.62 -6.99 -5.47
CA ASP A 162 16.85 -7.26 -6.90
C ASP A 162 15.71 -6.73 -7.77
N ILE A 163 14.51 -6.60 -7.16
CA ILE A 163 13.30 -6.12 -7.82
C ILE A 163 13.17 -4.59 -7.74
N ALA A 164 13.63 -3.96 -6.66
CA ALA A 164 13.54 -2.53 -6.40
C ALA A 164 14.60 -1.71 -7.16
N ILE A 165 14.63 -1.87 -8.47
CA ILE A 165 15.52 -1.17 -9.40
C ILE A 165 14.76 -0.10 -10.22
N GLU A 166 15.46 0.60 -11.12
CA GLU A 166 14.88 1.72 -11.90
C GLU A 166 13.94 1.30 -13.04
N ASP A 167 13.79 0.01 -13.29
CA ASP A 167 12.90 -0.55 -14.31
C ASP A 167 11.75 -1.34 -13.67
N PRO A 168 10.50 -1.24 -14.19
CA PRO A 168 9.41 -2.09 -13.76
C PRO A 168 9.75 -3.57 -13.87
N GLN A 169 9.48 -4.34 -12.80
CA GLN A 169 9.76 -5.77 -12.70
C GLN A 169 8.47 -6.56 -12.47
N MET A 170 8.34 -7.70 -13.15
CA MET A 170 7.23 -8.63 -12.94
C MET A 170 7.73 -9.86 -12.19
N VAL A 171 7.06 -10.22 -11.09
CA VAL A 171 7.28 -11.48 -10.36
C VAL A 171 5.96 -12.25 -10.37
N ALA A 172 5.94 -13.38 -11.09
CA ALA A 172 4.70 -14.06 -11.45
C ALA A 172 3.70 -13.09 -12.13
N ASP A 173 2.63 -12.71 -11.44
CA ASP A 173 1.60 -11.76 -11.88
C ASP A 173 1.56 -10.46 -11.06
N LEU A 174 2.54 -10.25 -10.18
CA LEU A 174 2.76 -9.00 -9.44
C LEU A 174 3.75 -8.11 -10.20
N LEU A 175 3.26 -6.96 -10.66
CA LEU A 175 4.08 -5.89 -11.19
C LEU A 175 4.55 -4.97 -10.06
N VAL A 176 5.87 -4.81 -9.96
CA VAL A 176 6.53 -3.85 -9.07
C VAL A 176 7.03 -2.68 -9.91
N LEU A 177 6.43 -1.51 -9.68
CA LEU A 177 6.83 -0.26 -10.30
C LEU A 177 8.03 0.36 -9.57
N PRO A 178 8.97 0.97 -10.32
CA PRO A 178 10.13 1.60 -9.75
C PRO A 178 9.72 2.85 -8.96
N ARG A 179 10.58 3.26 -8.04
CA ARG A 179 10.36 4.42 -7.18
C ARG A 179 10.14 5.73 -7.95
N THR A 180 10.73 5.84 -9.13
CA THR A 180 10.57 6.99 -10.04
C THR A 180 9.16 7.06 -10.64
N ALA A 181 8.51 5.93 -10.87
CA ALA A 181 7.13 5.87 -11.38
C ALA A 181 6.09 6.29 -10.33
N VAL A 182 6.30 5.91 -9.06
CA VAL A 182 5.44 6.26 -7.92
C VAL A 182 6.08 7.35 -7.05
N SER A 183 6.12 8.57 -7.59
CA SER A 183 6.88 9.66 -6.98
C SER A 183 6.31 10.12 -5.64
N VAL A 184 7.14 9.99 -4.62
CA VAL A 184 6.93 10.57 -3.30
C VAL A 184 7.53 11.98 -3.30
N GLY A 185 6.70 13.02 -3.40
CA GLY A 185 7.16 14.42 -3.42
C GLY A 185 8.18 14.74 -2.30
N GLY A 186 9.35 15.27 -2.68
CA GLY A 186 10.38 15.69 -1.73
C GLY A 186 11.49 14.67 -1.43
N TYR A 187 11.30 13.38 -1.70
CA TYR A 187 12.35 12.37 -1.52
C TYR A 187 12.73 11.74 -2.86
N GLY A 188 13.85 12.20 -3.43
CA GLY A 188 14.68 11.55 -4.47
C GLY A 188 14.06 11.29 -5.85
N THR A 189 13.03 12.03 -6.27
CA THR A 189 12.61 12.12 -7.68
C THR A 189 13.07 13.41 -8.35
N ALA A 190 13.94 14.19 -7.70
CA ALA A 190 14.45 15.47 -8.20
C ALA A 190 15.17 15.37 -9.55
N ASN A 191 15.65 14.17 -9.93
CA ASN A 191 16.35 13.89 -11.18
C ASN A 191 15.57 12.95 -12.12
N ALA A 192 14.31 12.60 -11.82
CA ALA A 192 13.52 11.76 -12.72
C ALA A 192 13.08 12.57 -13.95
N ASP A 193 13.16 11.96 -15.14
CA ASP A 193 12.52 12.52 -16.33
C ASP A 193 11.00 12.54 -16.09
N ALA A 194 10.32 13.61 -16.54
CA ALA A 194 8.87 13.73 -16.45
C ALA A 194 8.15 12.50 -17.05
N ASN A 195 8.72 11.89 -18.08
CA ASN A 195 8.18 10.69 -18.72
C ASN A 195 8.28 9.42 -17.85
N GLN A 196 9.12 9.41 -16.82
CA GLN A 196 9.25 8.29 -15.89
C GLN A 196 8.21 8.36 -14.76
N ILE A 197 7.60 9.53 -14.50
CA ILE A 197 6.64 9.73 -13.42
C ILE A 197 5.25 9.36 -13.89
N TYR A 198 4.62 8.37 -13.26
CA TYR A 198 3.27 7.93 -13.60
C TYR A 198 2.25 8.57 -12.67
N VAL A 199 2.66 8.73 -11.41
CA VAL A 199 1.82 9.24 -10.34
C VAL A 199 2.68 9.95 -9.30
N LYS A 200 2.10 10.93 -8.61
CA LYS A 200 2.77 11.68 -7.56
C LYS A 200 1.86 11.90 -6.36
N HIS A 201 2.39 11.58 -5.18
CA HIS A 201 1.75 11.92 -3.92
C HIS A 201 2.00 13.39 -3.57
N MET A 202 0.94 14.15 -3.31
CA MET A 202 1.01 15.61 -3.12
C MET A 202 1.15 16.04 -1.65
N PHE A 203 1.10 15.10 -0.71
CA PHE A 203 1.22 15.31 0.75
C PHE A 203 0.29 16.41 1.27
N ALA A 204 -0.95 16.00 1.56
CA ALA A 204 -2.07 16.80 2.06
C ALA A 204 -1.69 18.08 2.85
N GLY A 205 -1.84 19.24 2.18
CA GLY A 205 -1.82 20.56 2.79
C GLY A 205 -1.44 21.69 1.83
N THR A 206 -0.57 21.41 0.86
CA THR A 206 -0.04 22.43 -0.07
C THR A 206 -1.09 23.01 -1.02
N TRP A 207 -2.12 22.25 -1.39
CA TRP A 207 -3.23 22.73 -2.24
C TRP A 207 -4.21 23.65 -1.49
N LYS A 208 -4.29 23.59 -0.15
CA LYS A 208 -5.15 24.49 0.65
C LYS A 208 -4.63 25.92 0.71
N HIS A 209 -3.39 26.15 0.28
CA HIS A 209 -2.79 27.47 0.13
C HIS A 209 -2.76 27.97 -1.33
N GLY A 210 -3.50 27.33 -2.23
CA GLY A 210 -3.66 27.78 -3.61
C GLY A 210 -4.57 29.01 -3.76
N ALA A 211 -4.19 30.16 -3.18
CA ALA A 211 -4.71 31.48 -3.54
C ALA A 211 -3.83 32.64 -3.02
N SER A 212 -2.53 32.61 -3.26
CA SER A 212 -1.71 33.85 -3.32
C SER A 212 -0.31 33.54 -3.86
N GLY A 213 -0.15 33.67 -5.18
CA GLY A 213 1.16 33.55 -5.80
C GLY A 213 1.04 33.61 -7.31
N SER A 214 1.15 34.82 -7.83
CA SER A 214 1.31 35.13 -9.24
C SER A 214 2.39 34.26 -9.90
N TRP A 215 2.01 33.57 -10.97
CA TRP A 215 2.86 33.28 -12.12
C TRP A 215 2.26 33.97 -13.33
#